data_AF-A0A2N9I215-F1
#
_entry.id   AF-A0A2N9I215-F1
#
_cell.length_a   1.000
_cell.length_b   1.000
_cell.length_c   1.000
_cell.angle_alpha   90.00
_cell.angle_beta   90.00
_cell.angle_gamma   90.00
#
_symmetry.space_group_name_H-M   'P 1'
#
loop_
_entity.id
_entity.type
_entity.pdbx_description
1 polymer ?
#
loop_
_entity_poly.entity_id
_entity_poly.type
_entity_poly.pdbx_seq_one_letter_code
_entity_poly.pdbx_strand_id
1 'polypeptide(L)'
;MGPTEDQSHVSSQIKGTPVYLDPAYCMSFHLSPFSDVYSFGVILLQLVSARPAVYTNGNPSNYHIIEWARPCLERGNIEEILDVNLLSEPCNMEMMLKMGQLGLRCAVKVPKQRPTMNQVLLELEEALHSVDNFISRQPSSGASYQSTDLYRSMDNDHSQSFVSIDGVGFQRFHVDMDSFSMQSTSLRRLEENSRH
;
A
#
# COMPACT_ATOMS: atom_id res chain seq x y z
N MET A 1 -3.20 -29.20 50.19
CA MET A 1 -2.34 -29.25 48.98
C MET A 1 -3.27 -29.35 47.78
N GLY A 2 -3.54 -28.23 47.12
CA GLY A 2 -4.37 -28.14 45.90
C GLY A 2 -3.49 -28.03 44.66
N PRO A 3 -4.00 -28.35 43.46
CA PRO A 3 -3.17 -28.58 42.29
C PRO A 3 -2.55 -27.27 41.78
N THR A 4 -1.37 -27.48 41.20
CA THR A 4 -0.42 -26.50 40.68
C THR A 4 -0.99 -25.65 39.56
N GLU A 5 -0.66 -24.36 39.65
CA GLU A 5 -0.86 -23.29 38.68
C GLU A 5 -0.40 -23.73 37.27
N ASP A 6 -1.37 -23.92 36.38
CA ASP A 6 -1.15 -24.21 34.97
C ASP A 6 -0.82 -22.90 34.25
N GLN A 7 0.46 -22.55 34.22
CA GLN A 7 0.95 -21.43 33.42
C GLN A 7 0.98 -21.84 31.94
N SER A 8 -0.17 -21.68 31.28
CA SER A 8 -0.25 -21.68 29.82
C SER A 8 0.52 -20.46 29.27
N HIS A 9 1.83 -20.61 29.11
CA HIS A 9 2.64 -19.67 28.35
C HIS A 9 2.26 -19.78 26.87
N VAL A 10 1.26 -19.01 26.45
CA VAL A 10 1.02 -18.76 25.03
C VAL A 10 2.15 -17.85 24.54
N SER A 11 3.27 -18.45 24.17
CA SER A 11 4.33 -17.76 23.42
C SER A 11 3.80 -17.49 22.01
N SER A 12 3.17 -16.32 21.83
CA SER A 12 2.67 -15.89 20.53
C SER A 12 3.87 -15.58 19.62
N GLN A 13 4.15 -16.47 18.67
CA GLN A 13 5.22 -16.26 17.70
C GLN A 13 4.83 -15.11 16.76
N ILE A 14 5.72 -14.13 16.59
CA ILE A 14 5.54 -13.06 15.58
C ILE A 14 5.54 -13.71 14.20
N LYS A 15 4.54 -13.39 13.38
CA LYS A 15 4.43 -13.84 11.99
C LYS A 15 4.28 -12.64 11.06
N GLY A 16 4.89 -12.73 9.88
CA GLY A 16 4.73 -11.75 8.81
C GLY A 16 6.04 -11.46 8.08
N THR A 17 5.95 -10.60 7.07
CA THR A 17 7.09 -10.19 6.26
C THR A 17 7.79 -9.01 6.92
N PRO A 18 9.08 -9.11 7.30
CA PRO A 18 9.74 -8.18 8.21
C PRO A 18 9.61 -6.68 7.88
N VAL A 19 9.62 -6.33 6.59
CA VAL A 19 9.57 -4.93 6.13
C VAL A 19 8.18 -4.29 6.22
N TYR A 20 7.14 -5.07 6.50
CA TYR A 20 5.77 -4.58 6.70
C TYR A 20 5.32 -4.73 8.14
N LEU A 21 6.14 -5.33 9.01
CA LEU A 21 5.75 -5.61 10.39
C LEU A 21 5.58 -4.31 11.19
N ASP A 22 4.43 -4.19 11.82
CA ASP A 22 4.14 -3.11 12.77
C ASP A 22 5.11 -3.19 13.97
N PRO A 23 5.89 -2.14 14.26
CA PRO A 23 6.79 -2.12 15.40
C PRO A 23 6.05 -2.28 16.74
N ALA A 24 4.79 -1.83 16.84
CA ALA A 24 3.98 -2.02 18.04
C ALA A 24 3.56 -3.48 18.21
N TYR A 25 3.21 -4.19 17.13
CA TYR A 25 2.99 -5.64 17.15
C TYR A 25 4.27 -6.38 17.55
N CYS A 26 5.41 -6.03 16.96
CA CYS A 26 6.69 -6.66 17.28
C CYS A 26 7.08 -6.50 18.75
N MET A 27 6.79 -5.33 19.33
CA MET A 27 7.15 -5.03 20.72
C MET A 27 6.17 -5.62 21.74
N SER A 28 4.88 -5.65 21.42
CA SER A 28 3.82 -6.10 22.35
C SER A 28 3.41 -7.55 22.18
N PHE A 29 3.79 -8.20 21.07
CA PHE A 29 3.28 -9.50 20.63
C PHE A 29 1.75 -9.55 20.44
N HIS A 30 1.10 -8.38 20.40
CA HIS A 30 -0.34 -8.24 20.26
C HIS A 30 -0.70 -7.75 18.85
N LEU A 31 -1.29 -8.64 18.05
CA LEU A 31 -1.78 -8.30 16.73
C LEU A 31 -3.10 -7.54 16.86
N SER A 32 -3.25 -6.45 16.11
CA SER A 32 -4.46 -5.63 16.11
C SER A 32 -4.82 -5.18 14.69
N PRO A 33 -6.06 -4.70 14.44
CA PRO A 33 -6.41 -4.11 13.15
C PRO A 33 -5.49 -2.95 12.73
N PHE A 34 -4.89 -2.26 13.70
CA PHE A 34 -3.93 -1.19 13.42
C PHE A 34 -2.59 -1.70 12.89
N SER A 35 -2.26 -2.97 13.08
CA SER A 35 -1.07 -3.59 12.49
C SER A 35 -1.24 -3.79 10.99
N ASP A 36 -2.47 -4.07 10.53
CA ASP A 36 -2.81 -4.08 9.11
C ASP A 36 -2.78 -2.66 8.53
N VAL A 37 -3.30 -1.66 9.26
CA VAL A 37 -3.19 -0.23 8.86
C VAL A 37 -1.72 0.17 8.66
N TYR A 38 -0.83 -0.23 9.57
CA TYR A 38 0.59 0.06 9.43
C TYR A 38 1.16 -0.55 8.15
N SER A 39 0.92 -1.84 7.94
CA SER A 39 1.40 -2.57 6.75
C SER A 39 0.86 -1.92 5.47
N PHE A 40 -0.42 -1.55 5.46
CA PHE A 40 -1.04 -0.82 4.36
C PHE A 40 -0.38 0.53 4.12
N GLY A 41 -0.04 1.29 5.16
CA GLY A 41 0.69 2.55 5.05
C GLY A 41 2.05 2.38 4.36
N VAL A 42 2.77 1.31 4.67
CA VAL A 42 4.03 0.98 3.97
C VAL A 42 3.79 0.69 2.49
N ILE A 43 2.77 -0.11 2.17
CA ILE A 43 2.41 -0.41 0.77
C ILE A 43 1.98 0.86 0.02
N LEU A 44 1.19 1.74 0.64
CA LEU A 44 0.76 2.98 0.01
C LEU A 44 1.96 3.88 -0.35
N LEU A 45 2.97 3.95 0.52
CA LEU A 45 4.23 4.64 0.22
C LEU A 45 5.01 3.98 -0.93
N GLN A 46 5.03 2.64 -0.99
CA GLN A 46 5.64 1.92 -2.12
C GLN A 46 4.92 2.23 -3.43
N LEU A 47 3.59 2.27 -3.43
CA LEU A 47 2.80 2.57 -4.62
C LEU A 47 3.06 4.00 -5.12
N VAL A 48 3.10 4.97 -4.21
CA VAL A 48 3.37 6.38 -4.56
C VAL A 48 4.77 6.57 -5.12
N SER A 49 5.76 5.86 -4.59
CA SER A 49 7.18 6.06 -4.95
C SER A 49 7.73 5.07 -5.98
N ALA A 50 6.97 4.01 -6.28
CA ALA A 50 7.42 2.83 -7.02
C ALA A 50 8.75 2.23 -6.49
N ARG A 51 9.00 2.32 -5.18
CA ARG A 51 10.25 1.85 -4.54
C ARG A 51 10.02 0.69 -3.59
N PRO A 52 11.04 -0.16 -3.36
CA PRO A 52 10.99 -1.17 -2.29
C PRO A 52 10.86 -0.55 -0.88
N ALA A 53 10.25 -1.27 0.07
CA ALA A 53 10.10 -0.82 1.46
C ALA A 53 11.42 -0.56 2.18
N VAL A 54 12.50 -1.22 1.76
CA VAL A 54 13.85 -0.98 2.26
C VAL A 54 14.71 -0.62 1.07
N TYR A 55 15.26 0.59 1.09
CA TYR A 55 16.09 1.09 0.01
C TYR A 55 17.57 0.99 0.39
N THR A 56 18.37 0.35 -0.48
CA THR A 56 19.80 0.15 -0.31
C THR A 56 20.54 0.87 -1.44
N ASN A 57 21.05 2.08 -1.22
CA ASN A 57 21.75 2.86 -2.26
C ASN A 57 23.28 2.80 -2.14
N GLY A 58 23.84 1.65 -1.76
CA GLY A 58 25.29 1.50 -1.56
C GLY A 58 25.87 2.28 -0.37
N ASN A 59 25.07 3.06 0.36
CA ASN A 59 25.41 3.64 1.65
C ASN A 59 25.11 2.58 2.75
N PRO A 60 25.89 2.47 3.84
CA PRO A 60 25.69 1.43 4.85
C PRO A 60 24.39 1.58 5.65
N SER A 61 23.72 2.74 5.56
CA SER A 61 22.44 3.01 6.18
C SER A 61 21.30 2.59 5.23
N ASN A 62 20.71 1.43 5.47
CA ASN A 62 19.44 1.04 4.86
C ASN A 62 18.31 1.89 5.49
N TYR A 63 17.61 2.68 4.67
CA TYR A 63 16.47 3.45 5.16
C TYR A 63 15.18 2.73 4.82
N HIS A 64 14.32 2.59 5.84
CA HIS A 64 12.95 2.18 5.62
C HIS A 64 12.22 3.28 4.83
N ILE A 65 11.32 2.91 3.91
CA ILE A 65 10.62 3.83 3.01
C ILE A 65 9.91 4.96 3.75
N ILE A 66 9.39 4.68 4.96
CA ILE A 66 8.78 5.68 5.85
C ILE A 66 9.79 6.78 6.19
N GLU A 67 11.00 6.41 6.62
CA GLU A 67 12.03 7.37 7.06
C GLU A 67 12.57 8.18 5.88
N TRP A 68 12.66 7.54 4.70
CA TRP A 68 13.09 8.21 3.48
C TRP A 68 12.04 9.20 2.94
N ALA A 69 10.76 8.81 2.90
CA ALA A 69 9.70 9.63 2.30
C ALA A 69 9.20 10.76 3.23
N ARG A 70 9.27 10.55 4.55
CA ARG A 70 8.78 11.49 5.57
C ARG A 70 9.19 12.95 5.35
N PRO A 71 10.48 13.30 5.26
CA PRO A 71 10.90 14.70 5.16
C PRO A 71 10.32 15.40 3.93
N CYS A 72 10.17 14.68 2.81
CA CYS A 72 9.64 15.22 1.56
C CYS A 72 8.12 15.45 1.67
N LEU A 73 7.37 14.47 2.19
CA LEU A 73 5.91 14.57 2.37
C LEU A 73 5.48 15.61 3.40
N GLU A 74 6.24 15.76 4.49
CA GLU A 74 5.99 16.77 5.53
C GLU A 74 6.24 18.19 5.02
N ARG A 75 7.16 18.37 4.07
CA ARG A 75 7.37 19.63 3.35
C ARG A 75 6.37 19.87 2.21
N GLY A 76 5.53 18.88 1.87
CA GLY A 76 4.65 18.94 0.71
C GLY A 76 5.37 18.73 -0.63
N ASN A 77 6.64 18.30 -0.63
CA ASN A 77 7.40 18.07 -1.86
C ASN A 77 7.26 16.61 -2.33
N ILE A 78 6.16 16.34 -3.04
CA ILE A 78 5.86 15.00 -3.57
C ILE A 78 6.74 14.63 -4.79
N GLU A 79 7.25 15.61 -5.54
CA GLU A 79 8.09 15.39 -6.73
C GLU A 79 9.39 14.65 -6.41
N GLU A 80 9.96 14.85 -5.22
CA GLU A 80 11.18 14.15 -4.77
C GLU A 80 10.95 12.64 -4.51
N ILE A 81 9.69 12.22 -4.42
CA ILE A 81 9.31 10.86 -4.00
C ILE A 81 8.74 10.06 -5.16
N LEU A 82 8.05 10.73 -6.08
CA LEU A 82 7.42 10.10 -7.23
C LEU A 82 8.43 9.40 -8.13
N ASP A 83 7.97 8.31 -8.73
CA ASP A 83 8.73 7.68 -9.82
C ASP A 83 8.87 8.67 -10.98
N VAL A 84 10.08 8.79 -11.53
CA VAL A 84 10.38 9.63 -12.68
C VAL A 84 9.55 9.21 -13.91
N ASN A 85 9.20 7.92 -14.02
CA ASN A 85 8.32 7.40 -15.07
C ASN A 85 6.84 7.78 -14.86
N LEU A 86 6.43 8.10 -13.63
CA LEU A 86 5.10 8.64 -13.33
C LEU A 86 5.03 10.15 -13.66
N LEU A 87 6.17 10.85 -13.70
CA LEU A 87 6.24 12.25 -14.12
C LEU A 87 6.08 12.44 -15.64
N SER A 88 6.24 11.37 -16.43
CA SER A 88 6.00 11.42 -17.89
C SER A 88 4.53 11.27 -18.28
N GLU A 89 3.66 10.87 -17.37
CA GLU A 89 2.21 10.77 -17.59
C GLU A 89 1.45 11.86 -16.83
N PRO A 90 0.23 12.23 -17.25
CA PRO A 90 -0.61 13.17 -16.49
C PRO A 90 -0.93 12.62 -15.10
N CYS A 91 -0.20 13.09 -14.09
CA CYS A 91 -0.37 12.67 -12.70
C CYS A 91 -0.96 13.81 -11.85
N ASN A 92 -1.99 13.52 -11.05
CA ASN A 92 -2.53 14.50 -10.11
C ASN A 92 -1.61 14.57 -8.87
N MET A 93 -0.71 15.55 -8.86
CA MET A 93 0.28 15.75 -7.80
C MET A 93 -0.36 15.98 -6.42
N GLU A 94 -1.52 16.62 -6.37
CA GLU A 94 -2.25 16.84 -5.12
C GLU A 94 -2.77 15.51 -4.55
N MET A 95 -3.36 14.66 -5.40
CA MET A 95 -3.80 13.32 -5.02
C MET A 95 -2.61 12.48 -4.53
N MET A 96 -1.49 12.50 -5.24
CA MET A 96 -0.29 11.75 -4.85
C MET A 96 0.27 12.22 -3.51
N LEU A 97 0.28 13.54 -3.28
CA LEU A 97 0.69 14.09 -1.99
C LEU A 97 -0.24 13.64 -0.86
N LYS A 98 -1.56 13.70 -1.08
CA LYS A 98 -2.57 13.22 -0.10
C LYS A 98 -2.38 11.75 0.21
N MET A 99 -2.20 10.89 -0.80
CA MET A 99 -1.94 9.46 -0.62
C MET A 99 -0.64 9.21 0.16
N GLY A 100 0.44 9.90 -0.19
CA GLY A 100 1.71 9.78 0.54
C GLY A 100 1.58 10.18 2.00
N GLN A 101 0.93 11.31 2.28
CA GLN A 101 0.68 11.78 3.65
C GLN A 101 -0.23 10.83 4.44
N LEU A 102 -1.25 10.24 3.80
CA LEU A 102 -2.07 9.19 4.39
C LEU A 102 -1.22 7.96 4.73
N GLY A 103 -0.34 7.54 3.83
CA GLY A 103 0.62 6.47 4.08
C GLY A 103 1.47 6.70 5.34
N LEU A 104 1.96 7.93 5.55
CA LEU A 104 2.67 8.29 6.78
C LEU A 104 1.80 8.24 8.03
N ARG A 105 0.54 8.69 7.96
CA ARG A 105 -0.40 8.62 9.10
C ARG A 105 -0.71 7.17 9.48
N CYS A 106 -0.91 6.31 8.49
CA CYS A 106 -1.08 4.87 8.67
C CYS A 106 0.15 4.22 9.34
N ALA A 107 1.36 4.69 9.01
CA ALA A 107 2.60 4.13 9.49
C ALA A 107 3.16 4.78 10.78
N VAL A 108 2.35 5.55 11.52
CA VAL A 108 2.75 6.13 12.81
C VAL A 108 3.05 5.03 13.83
N LYS A 109 4.06 5.24 14.69
CA LYS A 109 4.50 4.25 15.69
C LYS A 109 3.42 3.90 16.72
N VAL A 110 2.61 4.88 17.11
CA VAL A 110 1.54 4.72 18.10
C VAL A 110 0.26 4.24 17.41
N PRO A 111 -0.23 2.99 17.64
CA PRO A 111 -1.38 2.44 16.92
C PRO A 111 -2.64 3.29 17.01
N LYS A 112 -2.93 3.84 18.19
CA LYS A 112 -4.13 4.68 18.44
C LYS A 112 -4.13 6.02 17.71
N GLN A 113 -2.98 6.45 17.16
CA GLN A 113 -2.88 7.67 16.36
C GLN A 113 -3.04 7.40 14.86
N ARG A 114 -3.08 6.12 14.45
CA ARG A 114 -3.32 5.74 13.06
C ARG A 114 -4.82 5.91 12.78
N PRO A 115 -5.19 6.25 11.53
CA PRO A 115 -6.57 6.15 11.09
C PRO A 115 -7.06 4.69 11.16
N THR A 116 -8.37 4.52 11.28
CA THR A 116 -9.02 3.21 11.06
C THR A 116 -9.01 2.89 9.57
N MET A 117 -9.08 1.60 9.19
CA MET A 117 -9.14 1.23 7.77
C MET A 117 -10.34 1.86 7.04
N ASN A 118 -11.46 2.10 7.71
CA ASN A 118 -12.60 2.82 7.12
C ASN A 118 -12.26 4.28 6.82
N GLN A 119 -11.54 4.97 7.71
CA GLN A 119 -11.08 6.34 7.45
C GLN A 119 -10.06 6.37 6.31
N VAL A 120 -9.16 5.39 6.25
CA VAL A 120 -8.23 5.23 5.13
C VAL A 120 -8.97 5.09 3.80
N LEU A 121 -10.00 4.24 3.74
CA LEU A 121 -10.84 4.07 2.56
C LEU A 121 -11.52 5.39 2.14
N LEU A 122 -12.20 6.05 3.08
CA LEU A 122 -12.91 7.32 2.80
C LEU A 122 -11.96 8.40 2.27
N GLU A 123 -10.78 8.57 2.88
CA GLU A 123 -9.80 9.56 2.44
C GLU A 123 -9.24 9.24 1.03
N LEU A 124 -9.09 7.96 0.69
CA LEU A 124 -8.70 7.54 -0.66
C LEU A 124 -9.79 7.80 -1.69
N GLU A 125 -11.06 7.50 -1.37
CA GLU A 125 -12.21 7.79 -2.23
C GLU A 125 -12.35 9.29 -2.48
N GLU A 126 -12.22 10.12 -1.44
CA GLU A 126 -12.24 11.58 -1.55
C GLU A 126 -11.09 12.10 -2.44
N ALA A 127 -9.90 11.53 -2.29
CA ALA A 127 -8.75 11.88 -3.12
C ALA A 127 -9.00 11.53 -4.61
N LEU A 128 -9.64 10.40 -4.90
CA LEU A 128 -10.00 9.97 -6.26
C LEU A 128 -11.11 10.83 -6.88
N HIS A 129 -12.19 11.10 -6.15
CA HIS A 129 -13.29 11.94 -6.65
C HIS A 129 -12.88 13.40 -6.88
N SER A 130 -11.86 13.88 -6.17
CA SER A 130 -11.24 15.18 -6.46
C SER A 130 -10.57 15.21 -7.84
N VAL A 131 -10.12 14.05 -8.35
CA VAL A 131 -9.49 13.91 -9.68
C VAL A 131 -10.51 13.85 -10.81
N ASP A 132 -11.65 13.19 -10.63
CA ASP A 132 -12.70 13.13 -11.67
C ASP A 132 -13.19 14.53 -12.06
N ASN A 133 -13.27 15.43 -11.08
CA ASN A 133 -13.57 16.85 -11.29
C ASN A 133 -12.46 17.61 -12.04
N PHE A 134 -11.20 17.18 -11.91
CA PHE A 134 -10.06 17.74 -12.62
C PHE A 134 -10.05 17.31 -14.09
N ILE A 135 -10.34 16.04 -14.38
CA ILE A 135 -10.40 15.51 -15.76
C ILE A 135 -11.58 16.13 -16.53
N SER A 136 -12.73 16.33 -15.87
CA SER A 136 -13.91 16.98 -16.46
C SER A 136 -13.71 18.47 -16.80
N ARG A 137 -12.73 19.15 -16.18
CA ARG A 137 -12.44 20.59 -16.39
C ARG A 137 -11.38 20.88 -17.47
N GLN A 138 -10.74 19.87 -18.04
CA GLN A 138 -9.87 20.08 -19.20
C GLN A 138 -10.76 20.34 -20.44
N PRO A 139 -10.62 21.47 -21.15
CA PRO A 139 -11.38 21.70 -22.37
C PRO A 139 -10.90 20.73 -23.44
N SER A 140 -11.61 19.61 -23.60
CA SER A 140 -11.55 18.79 -24.79
C SER A 140 -12.01 19.63 -25.97
N SER A 141 -11.06 19.94 -26.85
CA SER A 141 -11.37 20.50 -28.16
C SER A 141 -12.17 19.45 -28.93
N GLY A 142 -13.50 19.64 -28.97
CA GLY A 142 -14.41 19.17 -30.00
C GLY A 142 -14.76 17.68 -30.05
N ALA A 143 -15.87 17.30 -29.41
CA ALA A 143 -16.95 16.50 -30.02
C ALA A 143 -18.15 16.44 -29.06
N SER A 144 -19.27 17.04 -29.46
CA SER A 144 -20.53 17.07 -28.73
C SER A 144 -21.24 15.72 -28.80
N TYR A 145 -21.61 15.11 -27.67
CA TYR A 145 -22.68 14.12 -27.61
C TYR A 145 -23.56 14.35 -26.37
N GLN A 146 -24.86 14.45 -26.63
CA GLN A 146 -25.89 14.83 -25.67
C GLN A 146 -26.23 13.67 -24.72
N SER A 147 -26.49 14.05 -23.47
CA SER A 147 -27.00 13.21 -22.39
C SER A 147 -28.45 12.77 -22.66
N THR A 148 -28.77 11.50 -22.36
CA THR A 148 -30.13 11.07 -22.02
C THR A 148 -30.10 10.11 -20.84
N ASP A 149 -30.88 10.46 -19.83
CA ASP A 149 -31.05 9.81 -18.54
C ASP A 149 -31.67 8.38 -18.58
N LEU A 150 -31.51 7.71 -17.43
CA LEU A 150 -32.36 6.67 -16.81
C LEU A 150 -31.97 5.19 -16.97
N TYR A 151 -31.49 4.56 -15.87
CA TYR A 151 -32.23 3.44 -15.28
C TYR A 151 -31.99 3.28 -13.78
N ARG A 152 -32.99 2.69 -13.14
CA ARG A 152 -33.35 2.64 -11.72
C ARG A 152 -33.12 1.21 -11.20
N SER A 153 -32.62 1.10 -9.96
CA SER A 153 -32.74 0.03 -8.95
C SER A 153 -33.44 -1.30 -9.31
N MET A 154 -32.74 -2.45 -9.14
CA MET A 154 -33.00 -3.57 -8.19
C MET A 154 -32.39 -4.93 -8.66
N ASP A 155 -31.65 -5.54 -7.72
CA ASP A 155 -31.40 -6.95 -7.41
C ASP A 155 -30.57 -7.92 -8.32
N ASN A 156 -29.56 -8.49 -7.63
CA ASN A 156 -29.08 -9.88 -7.67
C ASN A 156 -28.24 -10.36 -8.87
N ASP A 157 -26.92 -10.50 -8.70
CA ASP A 157 -26.26 -11.82 -8.58
C ASP A 157 -24.76 -11.66 -8.27
N HIS A 158 -24.23 -12.53 -7.41
CA HIS A 158 -22.79 -12.64 -7.15
C HIS A 158 -22.12 -13.28 -8.37
N SER A 159 -21.45 -12.48 -9.21
CA SER A 159 -20.20 -12.87 -9.88
C SER A 159 -19.66 -11.77 -10.81
N GLN A 160 -18.42 -11.36 -10.53
CA GLN A 160 -17.49 -10.67 -11.43
C GLN A 160 -17.86 -9.24 -11.87
N SER A 161 -17.51 -8.24 -11.05
CA SER A 161 -17.42 -6.86 -11.52
C SER A 161 -16.08 -6.61 -12.23
N PHE A 162 -16.12 -6.74 -13.56
CA PHE A 162 -15.13 -6.17 -14.47
C PHE A 162 -15.35 -4.66 -14.56
N VAL A 163 -14.31 -3.86 -14.28
CA VAL A 163 -14.30 -2.43 -14.59
C VAL A 163 -13.62 -2.28 -15.94
N SER A 164 -14.40 -2.15 -17.02
CA SER A 164 -13.88 -1.67 -18.31
C SER A 164 -13.79 -0.15 -18.25
N ILE A 165 -12.58 0.39 -18.18
CA ILE A 165 -12.34 1.77 -18.58
C ILE A 165 -11.89 1.70 -20.04
N ASP A 166 -12.84 1.96 -20.95
CA ASP A 166 -12.53 2.08 -22.37
C ASP A 166 -11.71 3.36 -22.60
N GLY A 167 -10.48 3.20 -23.08
CA GLY A 167 -9.70 4.31 -23.64
C GLY A 167 -8.21 4.36 -23.31
N VAL A 168 -7.70 3.50 -22.42
CA VAL A 168 -6.25 3.40 -22.17
C VAL A 168 -5.87 1.93 -22.22
N GLY A 169 -5.04 1.57 -23.18
CA GLY A 169 -4.50 0.22 -23.30
C GLY A 169 -3.53 -0.07 -22.15
N PHE A 170 -4.06 -0.39 -20.97
CA PHE A 170 -3.28 -1.02 -19.93
C PHE A 170 -3.13 -2.50 -20.30
N GLN A 171 -1.90 -2.93 -20.57
CA GLN A 171 -1.58 -4.35 -20.64
C GLN A 171 -2.03 -4.98 -19.32
N ARG A 172 -3.02 -5.88 -19.40
CA ARG A 172 -3.60 -6.60 -18.26
C ARG A 172 -2.49 -7.24 -17.44
N PHE A 173 -2.21 -6.72 -16.24
CA PHE A 173 -1.39 -7.43 -15.27
C PHE A 173 -2.20 -8.62 -14.76
N HIS A 174 -1.99 -9.79 -15.36
CA HIS A 174 -2.53 -11.04 -14.86
C HIS A 174 -1.72 -11.43 -13.62
N VAL A 175 -2.30 -11.18 -12.44
CA VAL A 175 -1.74 -11.70 -11.19
C VAL A 175 -2.33 -13.08 -10.99
N ASP A 176 -1.67 -14.11 -11.51
CA ASP A 176 -1.95 -15.49 -11.15
C ASP A 176 -1.59 -15.68 -9.68
N MET A 177 -2.61 -15.80 -8.82
CA MET A 177 -2.45 -16.17 -7.41
C MET A 177 -2.33 -17.69 -7.31
N ASP A 178 -1.35 -18.25 -8.03
CA ASP A 178 -1.01 -19.65 -7.90
C ASP A 178 -0.03 -19.84 -6.74
N SER A 179 -0.51 -20.57 -5.73
CA SER A 179 0.24 -21.32 -4.71
C SER A 179 1.64 -20.80 -4.36
N PHE A 180 1.80 -20.27 -3.15
CA PHE A 180 3.09 -19.96 -2.53
C PHE A 180 4.06 -21.16 -2.56
N SER A 181 4.81 -21.31 -3.64
CA SER A 181 6.06 -22.06 -3.67
C SER A 181 7.18 -21.06 -3.41
N MET A 182 7.50 -20.84 -2.13
CA MET A 182 8.75 -20.17 -1.77
C MET A 182 9.92 -21.12 -2.04
N GLN A 183 10.36 -21.22 -3.29
CA GLN A 183 11.70 -21.70 -3.59
C GLN A 183 12.65 -20.50 -3.65
N SER A 184 13.17 -20.13 -2.48
CA SER A 184 14.28 -19.18 -2.36
C SER A 184 15.52 -19.76 -3.03
N THR A 185 15.93 -19.17 -4.15
CA THR A 185 17.17 -19.49 -4.87
C THR A 185 18.43 -18.97 -4.15
N SER A 186 18.29 -18.29 -3.01
CA SER A 186 19.43 -17.76 -2.24
C SER A 186 20.08 -18.73 -1.26
N LEU A 187 19.65 -20.00 -1.19
CA LEU A 187 20.25 -21.00 -0.29
C LEU A 187 21.09 -22.10 -0.97
N ARG A 188 21.42 -21.98 -2.26
CA ARG A 188 22.32 -22.96 -2.93
C ARG A 188 23.82 -22.64 -2.86
N ARG A 189 24.23 -21.50 -2.29
CA ARG A 189 25.68 -21.17 -2.19
C ARG A 189 26.38 -21.55 -0.90
N LEU A 190 25.69 -22.15 0.08
CA LEU A 190 26.30 -22.54 1.35
C LEU A 190 26.43 -24.05 1.59
N GLU A 191 26.00 -24.90 0.65
CA GLU A 191 26.21 -26.36 0.75
C GLU A 191 27.31 -26.90 -0.18
N GLU A 192 27.90 -26.10 -1.07
CA GLU A 192 29.02 -26.53 -1.91
C GLU A 192 30.42 -26.24 -1.33
N ASN A 193 30.52 -25.64 -0.13
CA ASN A 193 31.80 -25.34 0.51
C ASN A 193 32.12 -26.21 1.74
N SER A 194 31.44 -27.35 1.93
CA SER A 194 31.70 -28.31 3.01
C SER A 194 32.21 -29.68 2.54
N ARG A 195 32.67 -29.78 1.29
CA ARG A 195 33.45 -30.92 0.82
C ARG A 195 34.76 -30.44 0.22
N HIS A 196 35.74 -30.15 1.07
CA HIS A 196 37.18 -30.40 0.88
C HIS A 196 37.80 -30.50 2.28
#